data_AF-A0A952Z1Y1-F1
#
_entry.id   AF-A0A952Z1Y1-F1
#
_cell.length_a   1.000
_cell.length_b   1.000
_cell.length_c   1.000
_cell.angle_alpha   90.00
_cell.angle_beta   90.00
_cell.angle_gamma   90.00
#
_symmetry.space_group_name_H-M   'P 1'
#
loop_
_entity.id
_entity.type
_entity.pdbx_description
1 polymer ?
#
loop_
_entity_poly.entity_id
_entity_poly.type
_entity_poly.pdbx_seq_one_letter_code
_entity_poly.pdbx_strand_id
1 'polypeptide(L)'
;MLRQTGRYIISKQQSDAFAELSGDYNPLHVDAVYARRLQFGHPVIHGIHHLLATWNAANFAVLQHSSAAPLYLSELVAVFPNPVRAGQIIEYCCELFPEQRSAAISAFCEDQKILSLKLKFSVGRTVETGVFLPVYPPKEAPLNQNFPPAHDSGECQLYLNRSCAEKLFPDLMHYVSPQQLAQIVACTRIVGMRCPGLNSIFAGIRLNFSDDIAGSGSDGDEIRYSVTYLDERVKMLKIDVEAEGMKGMLDTFLRPVPVKQPTYAAVCSTVPDAQFAAQRALIVGGSRGVGEVTAKLLAAGGADVIITYHQGLEEAKNVAEEITDGHGCCQVAALDINTLSAQSLIFFREQLPTHIYYFASPHISSNRSKIWNTALFNQFCQFYLDAFSNLMSLYVGYAAQSGMSLTIFYPSTIFIDEPEKGFTEYAVAKGAGEILCRQLAAKYPGLRFFVPRLPRMATDQNSSIIPVKCASALNVMRMELDNIK
;
A
#
# COMPACT_ATOMS: atom_id res chain seq x y z
N MET A 1 -16.40 17.30 -30.84
CA MET A 1 -15.68 16.48 -29.84
C MET A 1 -14.42 15.95 -30.51
N LEU A 2 -13.26 16.11 -29.89
CA LEU A 2 -12.00 15.53 -30.36
C LEU A 2 -11.52 14.51 -29.32
N ARG A 3 -11.03 13.36 -29.77
CA ARG A 3 -10.57 12.28 -28.91
C ARG A 3 -9.07 12.07 -29.09
N GLN A 4 -8.36 12.02 -27.97
CA GLN A 4 -6.92 11.72 -27.91
C GLN A 4 -6.71 10.57 -26.95
N THR A 5 -5.75 9.70 -27.29
CA THR A 5 -5.31 8.62 -26.40
C THR A 5 -3.80 8.62 -26.32
N GLY A 6 -3.25 8.25 -25.18
CA GLY A 6 -1.82 8.14 -25.02
C GLY A 6 -1.45 7.27 -23.84
N ARG A 7 -0.16 7.08 -23.65
CA ARG A 7 0.39 6.33 -22.51
C ARG A 7 1.66 6.98 -22.02
N TYR A 8 1.90 6.87 -20.72
CA TYR A 8 3.12 7.39 -20.09
C TYR A 8 3.45 6.57 -18.83
N ILE A 9 4.61 6.85 -18.23
CA ILE A 9 5.06 6.25 -16.97
C ILE A 9 5.50 7.37 -16.05
N ILE A 10 5.15 7.29 -14.77
CA ILE A 10 5.73 8.13 -13.72
C ILE A 10 6.85 7.35 -13.06
N SER A 11 8.09 7.84 -13.15
CA SER A 11 9.24 7.21 -12.52
C SER A 11 9.25 7.42 -11.01
N LYS A 12 10.03 6.60 -10.27
CA LYS A 12 10.23 6.80 -8.83
C LYS A 12 10.84 8.18 -8.53
N GLN A 13 11.79 8.63 -9.36
CA GLN A 13 12.40 9.95 -9.22
C GLN A 13 11.39 11.09 -9.39
N GLN A 14 10.48 10.98 -10.37
CA GLN A 14 9.40 11.96 -10.53
C GLN A 14 8.44 11.94 -9.33
N SER A 15 8.12 10.75 -8.80
CA SER A 15 7.29 10.62 -7.61
C SER A 15 7.92 11.27 -6.39
N ASP A 16 9.24 11.13 -6.21
CA ASP A 16 9.98 11.74 -5.12
C ASP A 16 10.07 13.26 -5.25
N ALA A 17 10.32 13.76 -6.48
CA ALA A 17 10.29 15.18 -6.77
C ALA A 17 8.91 15.81 -6.52
N PHE A 18 7.83 15.08 -6.79
CA PHE A 18 6.48 15.56 -6.45
C PHE A 18 6.23 15.59 -4.94
N ALA A 19 6.74 14.62 -4.17
CA ALA A 19 6.65 14.66 -2.71
C ALA A 19 7.34 15.92 -2.15
N GLU A 20 8.49 16.32 -2.73
CA GLU A 20 9.18 17.55 -2.39
C GLU A 20 8.41 18.81 -2.81
N LEU A 21 7.90 18.85 -4.04
CA LEU A 21 7.09 19.98 -4.54
C LEU A 21 5.83 20.20 -3.69
N SER A 22 5.17 19.11 -3.29
CA SER A 22 3.90 19.16 -2.56
C SER A 22 4.05 19.26 -1.05
N GLY A 23 5.17 18.78 -0.49
CA GLY A 23 5.32 18.57 0.95
C GLY A 23 4.51 17.40 1.51
N ASP A 24 3.88 16.61 0.64
CA ASP A 24 3.17 15.40 1.04
C ASP A 24 4.16 14.24 1.14
N TYR A 25 4.76 14.14 2.32
CA TYR A 25 5.67 13.05 2.71
C TYR A 25 4.94 11.92 3.46
N ASN A 26 3.63 11.73 3.22
CA ASN A 26 2.93 10.61 3.85
C ASN A 26 3.66 9.29 3.54
N PRO A 27 4.00 8.46 4.55
CA PRO A 27 4.71 7.20 4.36
C PRO A 27 4.05 6.24 3.36
N LEU A 28 2.74 6.39 3.11
CA LEU A 28 2.03 5.72 2.01
C LEU A 28 2.70 5.91 0.64
N HIS A 29 3.34 7.06 0.41
CA HIS A 29 3.93 7.45 -0.87
C HIS A 29 5.45 7.29 -0.90
N VAL A 30 6.13 7.48 0.23
CA VAL A 30 7.59 7.65 0.26
C VAL A 30 8.35 6.55 1.02
N ASP A 31 7.66 5.71 1.80
CA ASP A 31 8.30 4.67 2.64
C ASP A 31 7.83 3.27 2.24
N ALA A 32 8.73 2.50 1.61
CA ALA A 32 8.44 1.13 1.19
C ALA A 32 8.23 0.16 2.36
N VAL A 33 8.91 0.36 3.49
CA VAL A 33 8.78 -0.50 4.68
C VAL A 33 7.45 -0.26 5.35
N TYR A 34 7.00 1.00 5.43
CA TYR A 34 5.67 1.34 5.95
C TYR A 34 4.56 0.88 4.99
N ALA A 35 4.67 1.21 3.70
CA ALA A 35 3.61 0.95 2.73
C ALA A 35 3.31 -0.55 2.51
N ARG A 36 4.29 -1.45 2.76
CA ARG A 36 4.08 -2.91 2.69
C ARG A 36 3.10 -3.48 3.71
N ARG A 37 2.81 -2.71 4.75
CA ARG A 37 1.82 -3.04 5.80
C ARG A 37 0.43 -2.53 5.46
N LEU A 38 0.33 -1.65 4.47
CA LEU A 38 -0.94 -1.09 4.03
C LEU A 38 -1.58 -1.98 2.98
N GLN A 39 -2.88 -1.81 2.78
CA GLN A 39 -3.71 -2.53 1.81
C GLN A 39 -3.24 -2.51 0.34
N PHE A 40 -2.26 -1.66 0.01
CA PHE A 40 -1.68 -1.56 -1.32
C PHE A 40 -0.40 -2.41 -1.48
N GLY A 41 0.22 -2.81 -0.37
CA GLY A 41 1.44 -3.60 -0.27
C GLY A 41 2.73 -2.90 -0.69
N HIS A 42 2.65 -1.69 -1.26
CA HIS A 42 3.77 -0.94 -1.82
C HIS A 42 3.45 0.56 -1.86
N PRO A 43 4.46 1.44 -2.00
CA PRO A 43 4.23 2.86 -2.22
C PRO A 43 3.37 3.13 -3.45
N VAL A 44 2.39 4.01 -3.32
CA VAL A 44 1.52 4.46 -4.42
C VAL A 44 1.83 5.91 -4.75
N ILE A 45 1.60 6.33 -5.99
CA ILE A 45 1.76 7.73 -6.40
C ILE A 45 0.64 8.58 -5.80
N HIS A 46 0.94 9.82 -5.42
CA HIS A 46 -0.07 10.80 -4.98
C HIS A 46 -1.15 11.00 -6.05
N GLY A 47 -2.43 11.03 -5.63
CA GLY A 47 -3.54 11.24 -6.56
C GLY A 47 -3.39 12.52 -7.39
N ILE A 48 -2.96 13.62 -6.76
CA ILE A 48 -2.71 14.90 -7.44
C ILE A 48 -1.54 14.81 -8.41
N HIS A 49 -0.47 14.06 -8.11
CA HIS A 49 0.63 13.86 -9.05
C HIS A 49 0.15 13.17 -10.33
N HIS A 50 -0.57 12.05 -10.17
CA HIS A 50 -1.11 11.33 -11.32
C HIS A 50 -2.13 12.18 -12.11
N LEU A 51 -2.96 12.98 -11.42
CA LEU A 51 -3.87 13.94 -12.07
C LEU A 51 -3.11 14.93 -12.95
N LEU A 52 -2.12 15.63 -12.38
CA LEU A 52 -1.35 16.66 -13.08
C LEU A 52 -0.52 16.06 -14.22
N ALA A 53 0.10 14.90 -14.01
CA ALA A 53 0.85 14.20 -15.04
C ALA A 53 -0.04 13.74 -16.20
N THR A 54 -1.25 13.23 -15.92
CA THR A 54 -2.22 12.83 -16.96
C THR A 54 -2.69 14.04 -17.74
N TRP A 55 -3.00 15.13 -17.05
CA TRP A 55 -3.38 16.38 -17.70
C TRP A 55 -2.24 16.89 -18.57
N ASN A 56 -1.02 16.97 -18.05
CA ASN A 56 0.14 17.40 -18.83
C ASN A 56 0.36 16.55 -20.09
N ALA A 57 0.22 15.23 -19.99
CA ALA A 57 0.38 14.33 -21.13
C ALA A 57 -0.71 14.51 -22.20
N ALA A 58 -1.90 14.98 -21.83
CA ALA A 58 -2.98 15.25 -22.76
C ALA A 58 -2.76 16.61 -23.44
N ASN A 59 -2.82 16.67 -24.78
CA ASN A 59 -2.51 17.89 -25.53
C ASN A 59 -3.76 18.78 -25.67
N PHE A 60 -3.75 19.92 -25.00
CA PHE A 60 -4.88 20.85 -24.92
C PHE A 60 -4.81 21.99 -25.95
N ALA A 61 -3.82 22.00 -26.86
CA ALA A 61 -3.58 23.09 -27.81
C ALA A 61 -4.83 23.44 -28.65
N VAL A 62 -5.67 22.44 -28.95
CA VAL A 62 -6.89 22.65 -29.74
C VAL A 62 -7.96 23.49 -29.01
N LEU A 63 -7.90 23.58 -27.68
CA LEU A 63 -8.78 24.48 -26.93
C LEU A 63 -8.38 25.95 -27.10
N GLN A 64 -7.09 26.24 -27.33
CA GLN A 64 -6.58 27.60 -27.51
C GLN A 64 -6.91 28.16 -28.90
N HIS A 65 -6.98 27.33 -29.95
CA HIS A 65 -7.26 27.78 -31.32
C HIS A 65 -8.61 28.51 -31.50
N SER A 66 -9.53 28.37 -30.53
CA SER A 66 -10.84 29.04 -30.56
C SER A 66 -10.85 30.45 -29.93
N SER A 67 -9.74 30.95 -29.36
CA SER A 67 -9.68 32.29 -28.74
C SER A 67 -8.29 32.92 -28.81
N ALA A 68 -8.20 34.21 -29.10
CA ALA A 68 -6.95 34.98 -29.01
C ALA A 68 -6.53 35.28 -27.55
N ALA A 69 -7.42 35.01 -26.57
CA ALA A 69 -7.18 35.26 -25.16
C ALA A 69 -6.80 33.95 -24.42
N PRO A 70 -5.91 34.03 -23.40
CA PRO A 70 -5.51 32.87 -22.62
C PRO A 70 -6.71 32.21 -21.92
N LEU A 71 -6.69 30.88 -21.87
CA LEU A 71 -7.66 30.09 -21.13
C LEU A 71 -7.22 29.96 -19.67
N TYR A 72 -8.18 30.06 -18.76
CA TYR A 72 -7.96 29.86 -17.32
C TYR A 72 -8.84 28.73 -16.80
N LEU A 73 -8.27 27.87 -15.96
CA LEU A 73 -9.03 26.83 -15.28
C LEU A 73 -10.15 27.47 -14.44
N SER A 74 -11.39 27.07 -14.65
CA SER A 74 -12.56 27.53 -13.87
C SER A 74 -13.17 26.41 -13.02
N GLU A 75 -13.01 25.15 -13.43
CA GLU A 75 -13.51 23.99 -12.71
C GLU A 75 -12.57 22.80 -12.88
N LEU A 76 -12.27 22.11 -11.78
CA LEU A 76 -11.53 20.85 -11.75
C LEU A 76 -12.31 19.84 -10.91
N VAL A 77 -12.69 18.72 -11.50
CA VAL A 77 -13.34 17.62 -10.79
C VAL A 77 -12.61 16.33 -11.10
N ALA A 78 -12.07 15.67 -10.08
CA ALA A 78 -11.42 14.38 -10.24
C ALA A 78 -11.82 13.37 -9.17
N VAL A 79 -11.78 12.09 -9.56
CA VAL A 79 -11.93 10.95 -8.65
C VAL A 79 -10.82 9.93 -8.93
N PHE A 80 -10.38 9.24 -7.88
CA PHE A 80 -9.27 8.28 -7.89
C PHE A 80 -9.78 6.89 -7.47
N PRO A 81 -10.38 6.09 -8.37
CA PRO A 81 -11.04 4.84 -7.98
C PRO A 81 -10.05 3.74 -7.56
N ASN A 82 -8.82 3.76 -8.10
CA ASN A 82 -7.79 2.76 -7.83
C ASN A 82 -6.41 3.44 -7.73
N PRO A 83 -5.49 2.91 -6.90
CA PRO A 83 -4.13 3.42 -6.78
C PRO A 83 -3.30 3.07 -8.02
N VAL A 84 -2.17 3.76 -8.20
CA VAL A 84 -1.15 3.44 -9.22
C VAL A 84 0.24 3.57 -8.60
N ARG A 85 1.18 2.71 -9.02
CA ARG A 85 2.57 2.69 -8.54
C ARG A 85 3.50 3.36 -9.54
N ALA A 86 4.62 3.87 -9.04
CA ALA A 86 5.72 4.32 -9.89
C ALA A 86 6.21 3.18 -10.78
N GLY A 87 6.51 3.49 -12.04
CA GLY A 87 6.97 2.54 -13.05
C GLY A 87 5.86 1.79 -13.80
N GLN A 88 4.59 1.88 -13.38
CA GLN A 88 3.48 1.29 -14.13
C GLN A 88 3.12 2.14 -15.35
N ILE A 89 2.69 1.47 -16.42
CA ILE A 89 2.17 2.12 -17.62
C ILE A 89 0.78 2.65 -17.32
N ILE A 90 0.60 3.95 -17.55
CA ILE A 90 -0.67 4.65 -17.42
C ILE A 90 -1.15 4.97 -18.83
N GLU A 91 -2.32 4.46 -19.19
CA GLU A 91 -2.99 4.77 -20.44
C GLU A 91 -4.11 5.76 -20.19
N TYR A 92 -4.33 6.71 -21.10
CA TYR A 92 -5.41 7.68 -20.95
C TYR A 92 -6.20 7.86 -22.24
N CYS A 93 -7.46 8.24 -22.06
CA CYS A 93 -8.36 8.71 -23.10
C CYS A 93 -8.88 10.09 -22.70
N CYS A 94 -8.61 11.09 -23.53
CA CYS A 94 -9.03 12.47 -23.37
C CYS A 94 -10.06 12.84 -24.44
N GLU A 95 -11.18 13.38 -24.01
CA GLU A 95 -12.23 13.94 -24.85
C GLU A 95 -12.24 15.46 -24.66
N LEU A 96 -12.02 16.19 -25.75
CA LEU A 96 -11.99 17.65 -25.77
C LEU A 96 -13.28 18.19 -26.39
N PHE A 97 -13.81 19.24 -25.77
CA PHE A 97 -15.03 19.94 -26.18
C PHE A 97 -14.71 21.43 -26.39
N PRO A 98 -14.19 21.82 -27.57
CA PRO A 98 -13.73 23.19 -27.82
C PRO A 98 -14.81 24.27 -27.61
N GLU A 99 -16.04 24.02 -28.06
CA GLU A 99 -17.16 24.96 -27.91
C GLU A 99 -17.54 25.20 -26.44
N GLN A 100 -17.41 24.17 -25.60
CA GLN A 100 -17.70 24.23 -24.16
C GLN A 100 -16.46 24.60 -23.33
N ARG A 101 -15.29 24.75 -23.98
CA ARG A 101 -13.99 24.94 -23.33
C ARG A 101 -13.79 23.97 -22.17
N SER A 102 -14.01 22.68 -22.45
CA SER A 102 -13.93 21.64 -21.42
C SER A 102 -13.22 20.40 -21.94
N ALA A 103 -12.74 19.59 -20.98
CA ALA A 103 -12.09 18.33 -21.24
C ALA A 103 -12.54 17.27 -20.24
N ALA A 104 -12.66 16.03 -20.70
CA ALA A 104 -12.87 14.86 -19.85
C ALA A 104 -11.75 13.85 -20.12
N ILE A 105 -11.02 13.44 -19.09
CA ILE A 105 -9.94 12.47 -19.18
C ILE A 105 -10.27 11.26 -18.30
N SER A 106 -10.10 10.07 -18.85
CA SER A 106 -10.10 8.82 -18.08
C SER A 106 -8.74 8.15 -18.22
N ALA A 107 -8.12 7.78 -17.11
CA ALA A 107 -6.85 7.04 -17.12
C ALA A 107 -7.01 5.64 -16.52
N PHE A 108 -6.20 4.71 -17.03
CA PHE A 108 -6.25 3.29 -16.75
C PHE A 108 -4.86 2.73 -16.50
N CYS A 109 -4.78 1.73 -15.63
CA CYS A 109 -3.61 0.88 -15.41
C CYS A 109 -4.12 -0.55 -15.32
N GLU A 110 -3.60 -1.47 -16.15
CA GLU A 110 -4.01 -2.88 -16.16
C GLU A 110 -5.54 -3.06 -16.23
N ASP A 111 -6.19 -2.37 -17.18
CA ASP A 111 -7.65 -2.32 -17.38
C ASP A 111 -8.47 -1.68 -16.24
N GLN A 112 -7.83 -1.26 -15.14
CA GLN A 112 -8.50 -0.58 -14.04
C GLN A 112 -8.51 0.92 -14.24
N LYS A 113 -9.68 1.54 -14.08
CA LYS A 113 -9.78 3.00 -14.07
C LYS A 113 -9.12 3.56 -12.80
N ILE A 114 -8.06 4.34 -12.97
CA ILE A 114 -7.30 4.97 -11.87
C ILE A 114 -7.61 6.47 -11.70
N LEU A 115 -8.13 7.11 -12.75
CA LEU A 115 -8.54 8.52 -12.73
C LEU A 115 -9.76 8.75 -13.63
N SER A 116 -10.69 9.57 -13.14
CA SER A 116 -11.60 10.33 -14.00
C SER A 116 -11.41 11.80 -13.67
N LEU A 117 -11.07 12.62 -14.66
CA LEU A 117 -10.84 14.06 -14.55
C LEU A 117 -11.77 14.80 -15.49
N LYS A 118 -12.40 15.87 -15.01
CA LYS A 118 -13.15 16.83 -15.79
C LYS A 118 -12.59 18.22 -15.53
N LEU A 119 -12.41 18.98 -16.59
CA LEU A 119 -11.85 20.33 -16.56
C LEU A 119 -12.78 21.26 -17.34
N LYS A 120 -12.99 22.47 -16.84
CA LYS A 120 -13.60 23.57 -17.60
C LYS A 120 -12.70 24.78 -17.55
N PHE A 121 -12.74 25.55 -18.63
CA PHE A 121 -11.94 26.75 -18.79
C PHE A 121 -12.82 27.96 -19.11
N SER A 122 -12.44 29.09 -18.53
CA SER A 122 -12.98 30.40 -18.86
C SER A 122 -11.98 31.19 -19.71
N VAL A 123 -12.46 32.24 -20.37
CA VAL A 123 -11.59 33.22 -21.02
C VAL A 123 -11.49 34.40 -20.07
N GLY A 124 -10.29 34.76 -19.67
CA GLY A 124 -10.02 35.78 -18.65
C GLY A 124 -8.89 36.73 -19.04
N ARG A 125 -8.72 37.80 -18.25
CA ARG A 125 -7.54 38.67 -18.33
C ARG A 125 -6.35 38.00 -17.66
N THR A 126 -5.15 38.36 -18.10
CA THR A 126 -3.89 37.90 -17.54
C THR A 126 -3.87 38.09 -16.03
N VAL A 127 -3.97 36.99 -15.25
CA VAL A 127 -3.72 37.04 -13.80
C VAL A 127 -2.26 37.44 -13.61
N GLU A 128 -2.03 38.49 -12.81
CA GLU A 128 -0.72 39.07 -12.59
C GLU A 128 0.29 38.01 -12.15
N THR A 129 1.45 38.03 -12.80
CA THR A 129 2.56 37.07 -12.61
C THR A 129 3.34 37.29 -11.30
N GLY A 130 2.86 38.17 -10.43
CA GLY A 130 3.56 38.73 -9.27
C GLY A 130 3.38 38.00 -7.93
N VAL A 131 2.63 36.89 -7.86
CA VAL A 131 2.46 36.16 -6.58
C VAL A 131 3.81 35.56 -6.14
N PHE A 132 4.32 36.04 -5.02
CA PHE A 132 5.55 35.55 -4.40
C PHE A 132 5.22 34.36 -3.51
N LEU A 133 5.24 33.16 -4.09
CA LEU A 133 5.07 31.93 -3.33
C LEU A 133 6.42 31.45 -2.78
N PRO A 134 6.47 31.05 -1.50
CA PRO A 134 7.61 30.29 -0.99
C PRO A 134 7.86 29.02 -1.82
N VAL A 135 9.13 28.61 -1.89
CA VAL A 135 9.57 27.62 -2.87
C VAL A 135 9.15 26.20 -2.49
N TYR A 136 9.50 25.76 -1.28
CA TYR A 136 9.21 24.41 -0.79
C TYR A 136 8.57 24.45 0.59
N PRO A 137 7.55 23.61 0.85
CA PRO A 137 7.03 23.42 2.19
C PRO A 137 8.09 22.77 3.09
N PRO A 138 8.06 23.02 4.41
CA PRO A 138 8.93 22.33 5.35
C PRO A 138 8.64 20.82 5.34
N LYS A 139 9.70 20.02 5.52
CA LYS A 139 9.56 18.57 5.64
C LYS A 139 9.08 18.21 7.05
N GLU A 140 7.83 17.76 7.14
CA GLU A 140 7.17 17.43 8.40
C GLU A 140 6.66 15.98 8.39
N ALA A 141 6.41 15.42 9.58
CA ALA A 141 5.70 14.16 9.72
C ALA A 141 4.18 14.41 9.60
N PRO A 142 3.41 13.51 8.96
CA PRO A 142 1.97 13.66 8.87
C PRO A 142 1.31 13.51 10.25
N LEU A 143 0.28 14.30 10.53
CA LEU A 143 -0.48 14.20 11.77
C LEU A 143 -1.17 12.84 11.86
N ASN A 144 -0.97 12.13 12.97
CA ASN A 144 -1.65 10.84 13.21
C ASN A 144 -2.97 11.08 13.95
N GLN A 145 -4.08 11.06 13.21
CA GLN A 145 -5.41 11.33 13.74
C GLN A 145 -6.29 10.07 13.82
N ASN A 146 -7.22 10.07 14.78
CA ASN A 146 -8.28 9.07 14.89
C ASN A 146 -9.48 9.44 14.00
N PHE A 147 -10.51 8.59 13.98
CA PHE A 147 -11.81 8.92 13.40
C PHE A 147 -12.86 9.08 14.51
N PRO A 148 -13.57 10.22 14.62
CA PRO A 148 -13.35 11.46 13.86
C PRO A 148 -12.00 12.14 14.19
N PRO A 149 -11.45 12.97 13.29
CA PRO A 149 -10.20 13.69 13.51
C PRO A 149 -10.35 14.72 14.63
N ALA A 150 -9.30 14.89 15.44
CA ALA A 150 -9.27 15.90 16.51
C ALA A 150 -8.94 17.30 15.97
N HIS A 151 -8.18 17.36 14.88
CA HIS A 151 -7.87 18.57 14.12
C HIS A 151 -8.59 18.51 12.79
N ASP A 152 -9.83 18.97 12.79
CA ASP A 152 -10.78 18.89 11.67
C ASP A 152 -10.80 20.16 10.80
N SER A 153 -10.07 21.19 11.18
CA SER A 153 -9.94 22.46 10.46
C SER A 153 -8.56 23.06 10.65
N GLY A 154 -8.19 23.99 9.76
CA GLY A 154 -6.91 24.69 9.85
C GLY A 154 -6.54 25.41 8.57
N GLU A 155 -5.29 25.87 8.53
CA GLU A 155 -4.74 26.65 7.43
C GLU A 155 -3.45 25.99 6.92
N CYS A 156 -3.16 26.17 5.65
CA CYS A 156 -1.95 25.69 4.99
C CYS A 156 -1.42 26.78 4.07
N GLN A 157 -0.20 27.24 4.34
CA GLN A 157 0.55 28.12 3.43
C GLN A 157 0.69 27.46 2.04
N LEU A 158 0.54 28.25 0.98
CA LEU A 158 0.79 27.84 -0.41
C LEU A 158 2.29 27.90 -0.73
N TYR A 159 2.75 26.93 -1.52
CA TYR A 159 4.14 26.81 -1.96
C TYR A 159 4.18 26.40 -3.43
N LEU A 160 5.16 26.89 -4.18
CA LEU A 160 5.44 26.40 -5.53
C LEU A 160 6.87 26.70 -5.98
N ASN A 161 7.70 25.66 -6.08
CA ASN A 161 8.95 25.74 -6.83
C ASN A 161 8.65 25.67 -8.34
N ARG A 162 8.69 26.84 -9.02
CA ARG A 162 8.40 26.94 -10.46
C ARG A 162 9.30 26.05 -11.32
N SER A 163 10.60 26.00 -11.05
CA SER A 163 11.54 25.17 -11.83
C SER A 163 11.25 23.67 -11.70
N CYS A 164 10.88 23.22 -10.49
CA CYS A 164 10.47 21.83 -10.26
C CYS A 164 9.14 21.52 -10.96
N ALA A 165 8.16 22.42 -10.84
CA ALA A 165 6.86 22.30 -11.49
C ALA A 165 6.98 22.25 -13.02
N GLU A 166 7.80 23.12 -13.64
CA GLU A 166 8.05 23.14 -15.09
C GLU A 166 8.72 21.85 -15.57
N LYS A 167 9.61 21.25 -14.77
CA LYS A 167 10.24 19.96 -15.10
C LYS A 167 9.25 18.80 -15.03
N LEU A 168 8.32 18.83 -14.08
CA LEU A 168 7.32 17.78 -13.89
C LEU A 168 6.14 17.92 -14.86
N PHE A 169 5.71 19.15 -15.15
CA PHE A 169 4.47 19.47 -15.88
C PHE A 169 4.67 20.65 -16.86
N PRO A 170 5.55 20.51 -17.87
CA PRO A 170 5.91 21.62 -18.77
C PRO A 170 4.72 22.18 -19.57
N ASP A 171 3.79 21.33 -20.01
CA ASP A 171 2.66 21.72 -20.84
C ASP A 171 1.53 22.35 -20.02
N LEU A 172 1.38 21.94 -18.77
CA LEU A 172 0.33 22.39 -17.85
C LEU A 172 0.47 23.88 -17.48
N MET A 173 1.70 24.39 -17.48
CA MET A 173 2.01 25.80 -17.17
C MET A 173 1.37 26.80 -18.15
N HIS A 174 0.89 26.34 -19.31
CA HIS A 174 0.17 27.18 -20.27
C HIS A 174 -1.31 27.39 -19.94
N TYR A 175 -1.90 26.57 -19.07
CA TYR A 175 -3.35 26.54 -18.81
C TYR A 175 -3.71 26.85 -17.36
N VAL A 176 -2.72 26.81 -16.46
CA VAL A 176 -2.89 26.92 -15.02
C VAL A 176 -1.93 27.98 -14.50
N SER A 177 -2.45 28.97 -13.78
CA SER A 177 -1.59 29.98 -13.17
C SER A 177 -0.73 29.35 -12.06
N PRO A 178 0.43 29.93 -11.72
CA PRO A 178 1.22 29.48 -10.57
C PRO A 178 0.40 29.39 -9.27
N GLN A 179 -0.52 30.32 -9.03
CA GLN A 179 -1.39 30.30 -7.85
C GLN A 179 -2.36 29.11 -7.88
N GLN A 180 -3.03 28.86 -9.01
CA GLN A 180 -3.93 27.71 -9.15
C GLN A 180 -3.19 26.38 -8.99
N LEU A 181 -1.98 26.28 -9.53
CA LEU A 181 -1.16 25.08 -9.39
C LEU A 181 -0.77 24.86 -7.92
N ALA A 182 -0.36 25.93 -7.22
CA ALA A 182 -0.04 25.86 -5.79
C ALA A 182 -1.24 25.42 -4.94
N GLN A 183 -2.44 25.92 -5.26
CA GLN A 183 -3.69 25.53 -4.59
C GLN A 183 -4.03 24.05 -4.83
N ILE A 184 -3.93 23.56 -6.07
CA ILE A 184 -4.16 22.14 -6.41
C ILE A 184 -3.15 21.25 -5.69
N VAL A 185 -1.86 21.62 -5.71
CA VAL A 185 -0.78 20.88 -5.04
C VAL A 185 -0.96 20.88 -3.53
N ALA A 186 -1.40 22.00 -2.92
CA ALA A 186 -1.65 22.09 -1.49
C ALA A 186 -2.75 21.12 -1.01
N CYS A 187 -3.70 20.75 -1.87
CA CYS A 187 -4.75 19.79 -1.52
C CYS A 187 -4.19 18.42 -1.11
N THR A 188 -3.12 17.93 -1.75
CA THR A 188 -2.50 16.66 -1.31
C THR A 188 -1.81 16.83 0.04
N ARG A 189 -1.20 17.99 0.32
CA ARG A 189 -0.58 18.29 1.61
C ARG A 189 -1.61 18.35 2.74
N ILE A 190 -2.78 18.94 2.50
CA ILE A 190 -3.90 18.94 3.46
C ILE A 190 -4.28 17.50 3.80
N VAL A 191 -4.57 16.68 2.79
CA VAL A 191 -5.04 15.29 2.98
C VAL A 191 -3.96 14.40 3.58
N GLY A 192 -2.76 14.42 3.01
CA GLY A 192 -1.63 13.55 3.35
C GLY A 192 -0.97 13.91 4.67
N MET A 193 -0.94 15.19 5.05
CA MET A 193 -0.14 15.68 6.18
C MET A 193 -0.93 16.29 7.33
N ARG A 194 -2.10 16.89 7.05
CA ARG A 194 -2.90 17.58 8.07
C ARG A 194 -4.12 16.78 8.49
N CYS A 195 -5.14 16.70 7.63
CA CYS A 195 -6.40 16.02 7.92
C CYS A 195 -6.87 15.28 6.66
N PRO A 196 -7.03 13.95 6.70
CA PRO A 196 -6.87 13.06 7.86
C PRO A 196 -5.42 12.80 8.29
N GLY A 197 -4.42 13.18 7.48
CA GLY A 197 -3.00 13.03 7.81
C GLY A 197 -2.50 11.60 7.58
N LEU A 198 -1.78 11.03 8.55
CA LEU A 198 -1.00 9.79 8.41
C LEU A 198 -1.78 8.66 7.73
N ASN A 199 -3.02 8.44 8.14
CA ASN A 199 -3.86 7.32 7.67
C ASN A 199 -4.81 7.71 6.52
N SER A 200 -4.56 8.82 5.82
CA SER A 200 -5.45 9.28 4.75
C SER A 200 -5.36 8.47 3.45
N ILE A 201 -6.44 8.51 2.68
CA ILE A 201 -6.51 8.13 1.27
C ILE A 201 -7.28 9.23 0.55
N PHE A 202 -6.69 9.81 -0.49
CA PHE A 202 -7.30 10.86 -1.29
C PHE A 202 -8.19 10.22 -2.37
N ALA A 203 -9.51 10.41 -2.29
CA ALA A 203 -10.49 9.73 -3.15
C ALA A 203 -11.04 10.62 -4.27
N GLY A 204 -11.12 11.93 -4.06
CA GLY A 204 -11.60 12.85 -5.08
C GLY A 204 -11.46 14.31 -4.69
N ILE A 205 -11.50 15.18 -5.69
CA ILE A 205 -11.29 16.63 -5.55
C ILE A 205 -12.26 17.36 -6.46
N ARG A 206 -12.87 18.44 -5.96
CA ARG A 206 -13.75 19.34 -6.69
C ARG A 206 -13.36 20.76 -6.36
N LEU A 207 -12.80 21.49 -7.32
CA LEU A 207 -12.40 22.89 -7.17
C LEU A 207 -13.13 23.76 -8.20
N ASN A 208 -13.55 24.94 -7.75
CA ASN A 208 -14.07 26.00 -8.61
C ASN A 208 -13.17 27.23 -8.42
N PHE A 209 -12.86 27.89 -9.53
CA PHE A 209 -12.03 29.07 -9.57
C PHE A 209 -12.80 30.25 -10.17
N SER A 210 -12.75 31.40 -9.51
CA SER A 210 -13.43 32.62 -9.96
C SER A 210 -12.88 33.83 -9.20
N ASP A 211 -12.67 34.94 -9.91
CA ASP A 211 -12.19 36.20 -9.35
C ASP A 211 -13.14 36.79 -8.29
N ASP A 212 -14.42 36.41 -8.31
CA ASP A 212 -15.43 36.86 -7.34
C ASP A 212 -15.32 36.11 -5.99
N ILE A 213 -14.48 35.09 -5.90
CA ILE A 213 -14.24 34.35 -4.64
C ILE A 213 -13.24 35.15 -3.82
N ALA A 214 -13.77 35.96 -2.90
CA ALA A 214 -12.96 36.71 -1.94
C ALA A 214 -12.05 35.76 -1.15
N GLY A 215 -10.74 36.03 -1.17
CA GLY A 215 -9.79 35.37 -0.29
C GLY A 215 -10.17 35.63 1.15
N SER A 216 -10.26 34.57 1.95
CA SER A 216 -10.75 34.69 3.32
C SER A 216 -9.62 35.10 4.31
N GLY A 217 -8.35 35.17 3.85
CA GLY A 217 -7.15 35.52 4.64
C GLY A 217 -6.54 36.90 4.34
N SER A 218 -5.63 37.34 5.22
CA SER A 218 -5.02 38.68 5.18
C SER A 218 -3.95 38.88 4.10
N ASP A 219 -3.39 37.79 3.53
CA ASP A 219 -2.23 37.85 2.61
C ASP A 219 -2.34 36.97 1.33
N GLY A 220 -3.51 36.41 0.98
CA GLY A 220 -3.72 35.70 -0.31
C GLY A 220 -2.99 34.36 -0.54
N ASP A 221 -1.99 34.05 0.29
CA ASP A 221 -1.06 32.93 0.10
C ASP A 221 -1.40 31.67 0.92
N GLU A 222 -2.63 31.54 1.42
CA GLU A 222 -3.05 30.44 2.28
C GLU A 222 -4.29 29.71 1.74
N ILE A 223 -4.38 28.41 2.02
CA ILE A 223 -5.57 27.60 1.82
C ILE A 223 -6.10 27.14 3.18
N ARG A 224 -7.36 27.47 3.47
CA ARG A 224 -8.09 27.00 4.63
C ARG A 224 -8.77 25.70 4.33
N TYR A 225 -8.96 24.88 5.35
CA TYR A 225 -9.72 23.65 5.25
C TYR A 225 -10.58 23.42 6.49
N SER A 226 -11.73 22.76 6.31
CA SER A 226 -12.59 22.31 7.40
C SER A 226 -13.36 21.06 7.01
N VAL A 227 -13.45 20.07 7.89
CA VAL A 227 -14.28 18.88 7.72
C VAL A 227 -15.74 19.28 7.82
N THR A 228 -16.52 18.97 6.78
CA THR A 228 -17.95 19.31 6.69
C THR A 228 -18.86 18.08 6.74
N TYR A 229 -18.31 16.88 6.53
CA TYR A 229 -19.07 15.64 6.57
C TYR A 229 -18.22 14.44 6.98
N LEU A 230 -18.84 13.53 7.73
CA LEU A 230 -18.29 12.28 8.22
C LEU A 230 -19.24 11.13 7.87
N ASP A 231 -18.71 10.01 7.36
CA ASP A 231 -19.43 8.72 7.32
C ASP A 231 -18.65 7.68 8.11
N GLU A 232 -19.16 7.31 9.29
CA GLU A 232 -18.45 6.40 10.20
C GLU A 232 -18.32 4.97 9.66
N ARG A 233 -19.24 4.54 8.78
CA ARG A 233 -19.33 3.16 8.30
C ARG A 233 -18.18 2.82 7.37
N VAL A 234 -17.75 3.80 6.60
CA VAL A 234 -16.65 3.70 5.63
C VAL A 234 -15.46 4.58 5.99
N LYS A 235 -15.52 5.25 7.16
CA LYS A 235 -14.50 6.20 7.65
C LYS A 235 -14.17 7.28 6.61
N MET A 236 -15.20 7.81 5.94
CA MET A 236 -15.07 8.87 4.94
C MET A 236 -15.17 10.25 5.59
N LEU A 237 -14.39 11.19 5.06
CA LEU A 237 -14.35 12.61 5.40
C LEU A 237 -14.55 13.43 4.12
N LYS A 238 -15.41 14.44 4.18
CA LYS A 238 -15.41 15.53 3.19
C LYS A 238 -14.84 16.78 3.83
N ILE A 239 -13.90 17.39 3.14
CA ILE A 239 -13.14 18.55 3.63
C ILE A 239 -13.37 19.68 2.64
N ASP A 240 -14.02 20.75 3.09
CA ASP A 240 -14.14 21.98 2.32
C ASP A 240 -12.80 22.71 2.35
N VAL A 241 -12.43 23.33 1.23
CA VAL A 241 -11.21 24.12 1.10
C VAL A 241 -11.50 25.46 0.46
N GLU A 242 -10.85 26.52 0.96
CA GLU A 242 -11.03 27.88 0.49
C GLU A 242 -9.70 28.63 0.45
N ALA A 243 -9.47 29.40 -0.61
CA ALA A 243 -8.31 30.26 -0.80
C ALA A 243 -8.72 31.43 -1.71
N GLU A 244 -7.84 32.40 -1.92
CA GLU A 244 -8.11 33.49 -2.87
C GLU A 244 -8.44 32.95 -4.27
N GLY A 245 -9.60 33.34 -4.81
CA GLY A 245 -10.04 32.90 -6.12
C GLY A 245 -10.41 31.41 -6.24
N MET A 246 -10.45 30.65 -5.14
CA MET A 246 -10.70 29.20 -5.16
C MET A 246 -11.56 28.72 -4.00
N LYS A 247 -12.54 27.87 -4.30
CA LYS A 247 -13.25 27.07 -3.30
C LYS A 247 -13.43 25.64 -3.77
N GLY A 248 -13.54 24.69 -2.85
CA GLY A 248 -13.67 23.31 -3.23
C GLY A 248 -13.99 22.35 -2.09
N MET A 249 -14.01 21.07 -2.43
CA MET A 249 -14.25 19.97 -1.52
C MET A 249 -13.36 18.78 -1.90
N LEU A 250 -12.79 18.14 -0.89
CA LEU A 250 -11.94 16.97 -0.97
C LEU A 250 -12.68 15.78 -0.37
N ASP A 251 -12.77 14.68 -1.11
CA ASP A 251 -13.28 13.41 -0.63
C ASP A 251 -12.10 12.55 -0.18
N THR A 252 -12.11 12.10 1.08
CA THR A 252 -11.01 11.34 1.67
C THR A 252 -11.51 10.20 2.55
N PHE A 253 -10.66 9.18 2.77
CA PHE A 253 -10.91 8.12 3.74
C PHE A 253 -9.81 8.09 4.79
N LEU A 254 -10.17 7.71 6.02
CA LEU A 254 -9.20 7.27 7.02
C LEU A 254 -9.09 5.74 6.94
N ARG A 255 -7.93 5.26 6.48
CA ARG A 255 -7.64 3.82 6.38
C ARG A 255 -7.34 3.22 7.75
N PRO A 256 -7.56 1.91 7.95
CA PRO A 256 -7.21 1.26 9.20
C PRO A 256 -5.70 1.32 9.49
N VAL A 257 -5.35 1.37 10.77
CA VAL A 257 -3.97 1.22 11.22
C VAL A 257 -3.50 -0.23 11.03
N PRO A 258 -2.19 -0.47 10.82
CA PRO A 258 -1.64 -1.81 10.82
C PRO A 258 -2.02 -2.61 12.08
N VAL A 259 -2.36 -3.88 11.88
CA VAL A 259 -2.88 -4.75 12.95
C VAL A 259 -1.76 -5.09 13.92
N LYS A 260 -1.96 -4.74 15.20
CA LYS A 260 -1.08 -5.19 16.29
C LYS A 260 -1.49 -6.60 16.72
N GLN A 261 -0.52 -7.51 16.76
CA GLN A 261 -0.76 -8.87 17.26
C GLN A 261 -0.74 -8.87 18.80
N PRO A 262 -1.30 -9.92 19.44
CA PRO A 262 -1.22 -10.07 20.89
C PRO A 262 0.22 -10.00 21.40
N THR A 263 0.39 -9.40 22.57
CA THR A 263 1.70 -9.33 23.23
C THR A 263 2.16 -10.71 23.67
N TYR A 264 3.47 -10.96 23.72
CA TYR A 264 4.03 -12.24 24.17
C TYR A 264 3.52 -12.64 25.56
N ALA A 265 3.47 -11.71 26.52
CA ALA A 265 2.92 -11.95 27.86
C ALA A 265 1.46 -12.46 27.82
N ALA A 266 0.62 -11.90 26.95
CA ALA A 266 -0.74 -12.37 26.75
C ALA A 266 -0.77 -13.77 26.13
N VAL A 267 0.14 -14.07 25.20
CA VAL A 267 0.26 -15.41 24.59
C VAL A 267 0.69 -16.47 25.60
N CYS A 268 1.65 -16.18 26.48
CA CYS A 268 2.09 -17.10 27.54
C CYS A 268 0.93 -17.61 28.40
N SER A 269 -0.07 -16.77 28.68
CA SER A 269 -1.25 -17.18 29.46
C SER A 269 -2.16 -18.21 28.76
N THR A 270 -1.91 -18.49 27.48
CA THR A 270 -2.78 -19.34 26.64
C THR A 270 -2.14 -20.67 26.23
N VAL A 271 -0.85 -20.86 26.53
CA VAL A 271 -0.05 -22.02 26.12
C VAL A 271 0.54 -22.70 27.36
N PRO A 272 0.32 -24.01 27.55
CA PRO A 272 1.00 -24.79 28.60
C PRO A 272 2.53 -24.71 28.51
N ASP A 273 3.18 -24.61 29.67
CA ASP A 273 4.64 -24.64 29.78
C ASP A 273 5.22 -25.88 29.11
N ALA A 274 6.35 -25.69 28.42
CA ALA A 274 7.13 -26.74 27.75
C ALA A 274 6.36 -27.56 26.68
N GLN A 275 5.17 -27.13 26.25
CA GLN A 275 4.40 -27.81 25.19
C GLN A 275 5.22 -28.06 23.91
N PHE A 276 6.12 -27.16 23.57
CA PHE A 276 6.93 -27.19 22.36
C PHE A 276 8.44 -27.23 22.66
N ALA A 277 8.85 -27.63 23.87
CA ALA A 277 10.24 -27.58 24.32
C ALA A 277 11.23 -28.42 23.49
N ALA A 278 10.74 -29.43 22.76
CA ALA A 278 11.56 -30.23 21.86
C ALA A 278 11.76 -29.58 20.47
N GLN A 279 11.08 -28.46 20.20
CA GLN A 279 11.12 -27.81 18.89
C GLN A 279 12.25 -26.80 18.80
N ARG A 280 13.12 -27.00 17.80
CA ARG A 280 13.89 -25.94 17.15
C ARG A 280 13.13 -25.50 15.91
N ALA A 281 12.47 -24.36 15.99
CA ALA A 281 11.49 -23.89 15.02
C ALA A 281 12.07 -22.77 14.14
N LEU A 282 12.17 -23.02 12.83
CA LEU A 282 12.47 -22.00 11.83
C LEU A 282 11.16 -21.46 11.25
N ILE A 283 10.90 -20.18 11.44
CA ILE A 283 9.68 -19.51 10.97
C ILE A 283 10.03 -18.58 9.80
N VAL A 284 9.70 -19.03 8.59
CA VAL A 284 9.92 -18.25 7.37
C VAL A 284 8.83 -17.19 7.27
N GLY A 285 9.20 -15.92 7.44
CA GLY A 285 8.24 -14.81 7.50
C GLY A 285 7.66 -14.58 8.91
N GLY A 286 8.49 -14.66 9.95
CA GLY A 286 8.09 -14.50 11.35
C GLY A 286 8.03 -13.06 11.86
N SER A 287 8.37 -12.06 11.03
CA SER A 287 8.48 -10.67 11.48
C SER A 287 7.14 -9.94 11.72
N ARG A 288 6.01 -10.51 11.31
CA ARG A 288 4.67 -9.90 11.45
C ARG A 288 3.54 -10.92 11.23
N GLY A 289 2.32 -10.52 11.59
CA GLY A 289 1.08 -11.23 11.22
C GLY A 289 1.02 -12.65 11.80
N VAL A 290 0.64 -13.62 10.98
CA VAL A 290 0.49 -15.02 11.42
C VAL A 290 1.82 -15.65 11.85
N GLY A 291 2.92 -15.30 11.17
CA GLY A 291 4.25 -15.80 11.51
C GLY A 291 4.73 -15.29 12.88
N GLU A 292 4.47 -14.02 13.19
CA GLU A 292 4.73 -13.42 14.51
C GLU A 292 3.94 -14.13 15.61
N VAL A 293 2.63 -14.34 15.40
CA VAL A 293 1.78 -15.05 16.36
C VAL A 293 2.29 -16.47 16.60
N THR A 294 2.71 -17.15 15.53
CA THR A 294 3.29 -18.50 15.62
C THR A 294 4.61 -18.50 16.40
N ALA A 295 5.47 -17.50 16.18
CA ALA A 295 6.72 -17.35 16.93
C ALA A 295 6.46 -17.21 18.43
N LYS A 296 5.53 -16.33 18.80
CA LYS A 296 5.13 -16.11 20.19
C LYS A 296 4.53 -17.36 20.82
N LEU A 297 3.65 -18.08 20.11
CA LEU A 297 3.04 -19.33 20.60
C LEU A 297 4.08 -20.42 20.87
N LEU A 298 5.01 -20.62 19.93
CA LEU A 298 6.04 -21.66 20.06
C LEU A 298 7.04 -21.33 21.17
N ALA A 299 7.52 -20.08 21.22
CA ALA A 299 8.43 -19.64 22.28
C ALA A 299 7.76 -19.71 23.67
N ALA A 300 6.48 -19.36 23.78
CA ALA A 300 5.71 -19.47 25.02
C ALA A 300 5.60 -20.92 25.50
N GLY A 301 5.50 -21.88 24.58
CA GLY A 301 5.57 -23.31 24.90
C GLY A 301 7.00 -23.85 25.05
N GLY A 302 8.03 -23.00 25.11
CA GLY A 302 9.42 -23.37 25.38
C GLY A 302 10.27 -23.76 24.16
N ALA A 303 9.79 -23.53 22.94
CA ALA A 303 10.60 -23.81 21.73
C ALA A 303 11.76 -22.83 21.55
N ASP A 304 12.84 -23.30 20.92
CA ASP A 304 13.90 -22.44 20.39
C ASP A 304 13.48 -21.91 19.01
N VAL A 305 13.19 -20.61 18.93
CA VAL A 305 12.61 -20.00 17.71
C VAL A 305 13.65 -19.20 16.93
N ILE A 306 13.68 -19.38 15.62
CA ILE A 306 14.36 -18.49 14.67
C ILE A 306 13.31 -17.92 13.73
N ILE A 307 13.08 -16.61 13.80
CA ILE A 307 12.21 -15.91 12.84
C ILE A 307 13.03 -15.31 11.71
N THR A 308 12.46 -15.35 10.50
CA THR A 308 13.08 -14.69 9.35
C THR A 308 12.30 -13.49 8.84
N TYR A 309 13.04 -12.58 8.21
CA TYR A 309 12.48 -11.40 7.56
C TYR A 309 13.21 -11.13 6.23
N HIS A 310 12.49 -10.63 5.23
CA HIS A 310 13.09 -10.10 4.00
C HIS A 310 13.31 -8.59 4.12
N GLN A 311 12.24 -7.86 4.43
CA GLN A 311 12.25 -6.42 4.69
C GLN A 311 11.74 -6.16 6.11
N GLY A 312 12.16 -5.05 6.71
CA GLY A 312 11.77 -4.62 8.07
C GLY A 312 12.45 -5.40 9.19
N LEU A 313 13.77 -5.19 9.34
CA LEU A 313 14.58 -5.73 10.43
C LEU A 313 14.03 -5.31 11.81
N GLU A 314 13.64 -4.05 11.97
CA GLU A 314 13.18 -3.53 13.26
C GLU A 314 11.89 -4.22 13.74
N GLU A 315 10.97 -4.59 12.84
CA GLU A 315 9.79 -5.37 13.22
C GLU A 315 10.17 -6.77 13.70
N ALA A 316 11.14 -7.42 13.04
CA ALA A 316 11.63 -8.73 13.48
C ALA A 316 12.36 -8.64 14.82
N LYS A 317 13.20 -7.60 15.03
CA LYS A 317 13.86 -7.35 16.32
C LYS A 317 12.84 -7.14 17.43
N ASN A 318 11.84 -6.29 17.22
CA ASN A 318 10.81 -6.03 18.22
C ASN A 318 10.10 -7.32 18.67
N VAL A 319 9.80 -8.23 17.73
CA VAL A 319 9.20 -9.54 18.06
C VAL A 319 10.17 -10.40 18.88
N ALA A 320 11.44 -10.48 18.48
CA ALA A 320 12.42 -11.27 19.19
C ALA A 320 12.72 -10.71 20.59
N GLU A 321 12.89 -9.39 20.71
CA GLU A 321 13.09 -8.67 21.96
C GLU A 321 11.90 -8.90 22.91
N GLU A 322 10.67 -8.75 22.42
CA GLU A 322 9.47 -9.01 23.22
C GLU A 322 9.41 -10.45 23.75
N ILE A 323 9.84 -11.43 22.94
CA ILE A 323 9.92 -12.84 23.36
C ILE A 323 11.02 -13.04 24.41
N THR A 324 12.23 -12.49 24.17
CA THR A 324 13.37 -12.67 25.07
C THR A 324 13.20 -11.93 26.40
N ASP A 325 12.56 -10.76 26.39
CA ASP A 325 12.22 -10.00 27.60
C ASP A 325 11.21 -10.78 28.47
N GLY A 326 10.35 -11.58 27.85
CA GLY A 326 9.47 -12.53 28.52
C GLY A 326 10.11 -13.90 28.82
N HIS A 327 11.43 -14.03 28.74
CA HIS A 327 12.21 -15.25 28.99
C HIS A 327 12.02 -16.40 27.98
N GLY A 328 11.47 -16.13 26.80
CA GLY A 328 11.47 -17.07 25.68
C GLY A 328 12.77 -17.04 24.87
N CYS A 329 12.97 -18.02 23.99
CA CYS A 329 14.10 -18.09 23.08
C CYS A 329 13.69 -17.65 21.67
N CYS A 330 14.24 -16.52 21.19
CA CYS A 330 14.02 -16.07 19.82
C CYS A 330 15.28 -15.45 19.20
N GLN A 331 15.61 -15.85 17.97
CA GLN A 331 16.65 -15.24 17.15
C GLN A 331 16.07 -14.71 15.84
N VAL A 332 16.74 -13.72 15.26
CA VAL A 332 16.34 -13.09 14.01
C VAL A 332 17.36 -13.39 12.92
N ALA A 333 16.90 -13.78 11.73
CA ALA A 333 17.76 -13.99 10.56
C ALA A 333 17.18 -13.35 9.29
N ALA A 334 18.04 -12.69 8.51
CA ALA A 334 17.65 -12.15 7.21
C ALA A 334 17.45 -13.28 6.19
N LEU A 335 16.35 -13.24 5.44
CA LEU A 335 16.04 -14.21 4.40
C LEU A 335 15.11 -13.61 3.34
N ASP A 336 15.62 -13.46 2.11
CA ASP A 336 14.76 -13.42 0.94
C ASP A 336 14.58 -14.84 0.40
N ILE A 337 13.36 -15.37 0.52
CA ILE A 337 13.05 -16.74 0.12
C ILE A 337 13.15 -16.97 -1.39
N ASN A 338 13.04 -15.90 -2.19
CA ASN A 338 13.15 -15.98 -3.65
C ASN A 338 14.60 -15.89 -4.14
N THR A 339 15.53 -15.48 -3.28
CA THR A 339 16.96 -15.30 -3.63
C THR A 339 17.87 -15.93 -2.58
N LEU A 340 17.75 -17.26 -2.44
CA LEU A 340 18.57 -18.03 -1.51
C LEU A 340 20.06 -18.04 -1.93
N SER A 341 20.88 -17.25 -1.23
CA SER A 341 22.34 -17.26 -1.40
C SER A 341 22.97 -18.51 -0.78
N ALA A 342 24.08 -19.00 -1.33
CA ALA A 342 24.81 -20.16 -0.78
C ALA A 342 25.17 -20.00 0.71
N GLN A 343 25.44 -18.77 1.16
CA GLN A 343 25.72 -18.48 2.57
C GLN A 343 24.47 -18.62 3.44
N SER A 344 23.33 -18.11 2.99
CA SER A 344 22.04 -18.33 3.67
C SER A 344 21.73 -19.83 3.76
N LEU A 345 22.00 -20.57 2.69
CA LEU A 345 21.81 -22.03 2.66
C LEU A 345 22.63 -22.74 3.73
N ILE A 346 23.90 -22.38 3.88
CA ILE A 346 24.79 -22.96 4.90
C ILE A 346 24.29 -22.60 6.30
N PHE A 347 24.02 -21.32 6.55
CA PHE A 347 23.55 -20.85 7.85
C PHE A 347 22.30 -21.59 8.33
N PHE A 348 21.25 -21.63 7.50
CA PHE A 348 19.99 -22.27 7.88
C PHE A 348 20.10 -23.79 7.98
N ARG A 349 20.96 -24.41 7.15
CA ARG A 349 21.28 -25.83 7.29
C ARG A 349 21.92 -26.13 8.63
N GLU A 350 22.86 -25.30 9.11
CA GLU A 350 23.57 -25.48 10.38
C GLU A 350 22.68 -25.27 11.62
N GLN A 351 21.54 -24.59 11.49
CA GLN A 351 20.57 -24.45 12.60
C GLN A 351 19.87 -25.76 12.94
N LEU A 352 19.94 -26.76 12.06
CA LEU A 352 19.36 -28.09 12.26
C LEU A 352 17.88 -28.03 12.73
N PRO A 353 17.00 -27.28 12.06
CA PRO A 353 15.62 -27.14 12.52
C PRO A 353 14.92 -28.49 12.60
N THR A 354 14.11 -28.66 13.63
CA THR A 354 13.18 -29.81 13.76
C THR A 354 11.84 -29.52 13.10
N HIS A 355 11.49 -28.23 13.03
CA HIS A 355 10.23 -27.73 12.52
C HIS A 355 10.49 -26.53 11.60
N ILE A 356 9.84 -26.48 10.44
CA ILE A 356 9.83 -25.33 9.54
C ILE A 356 8.38 -24.84 9.40
N TYR A 357 8.14 -23.58 9.73
CA TYR A 357 6.86 -22.92 9.57
C TYR A 357 6.92 -21.92 8.41
N TYR A 358 6.27 -22.25 7.28
CA TYR A 358 6.43 -21.52 6.03
C TYR A 358 5.34 -20.46 5.82
N PHE A 359 5.51 -19.25 6.35
CA PHE A 359 4.55 -18.14 6.20
C PHE A 359 4.93 -17.11 5.12
N ALA A 360 6.02 -17.35 4.38
CA ALA A 360 6.40 -16.47 3.27
C ALA A 360 5.30 -16.42 2.21
N SER A 361 4.88 -15.20 1.88
CA SER A 361 3.80 -14.92 0.94
C SER A 361 4.02 -13.53 0.35
N PRO A 362 3.73 -13.32 -0.95
CA PRO A 362 3.66 -11.97 -1.50
C PRO A 362 2.46 -11.21 -0.90
N HIS A 363 2.26 -9.96 -1.29
CA HIS A 363 0.99 -9.29 -1.01
C HIS A 363 -0.16 -10.08 -1.69
N ILE A 364 -1.17 -10.50 -0.92
CA ILE A 364 -2.28 -11.30 -1.47
C ILE A 364 -3.31 -10.37 -2.07
N SER A 365 -3.10 -9.98 -3.32
CA SER A 365 -4.04 -9.14 -4.07
C SER A 365 -5.10 -9.98 -4.78
N SER A 366 -6.34 -9.47 -4.79
CA SER A 366 -7.40 -10.01 -5.64
C SER A 366 -7.10 -9.71 -7.12
N ASN A 367 -7.31 -10.69 -8.00
CA ASN A 367 -7.42 -10.48 -9.43
C ASN A 367 -8.58 -9.54 -9.75
N ARG A 368 -8.28 -8.55 -10.59
CA ARG A 368 -9.20 -7.53 -11.07
C ARG A 368 -9.58 -7.72 -12.54
N SER A 369 -8.97 -8.70 -13.23
CA SER A 369 -9.33 -9.12 -14.58
C SER A 369 -10.65 -9.92 -14.58
N LYS A 370 -11.19 -10.20 -15.77
CA LYS A 370 -12.49 -10.86 -15.91
C LYS A 370 -12.49 -12.33 -15.49
N ILE A 371 -11.36 -13.05 -15.66
CA ILE A 371 -11.32 -14.52 -15.52
C ILE A 371 -10.02 -14.97 -14.86
N TRP A 372 -8.87 -14.61 -15.46
CA TRP A 372 -7.56 -15.13 -15.07
C TRP A 372 -6.47 -14.07 -15.26
N ASN A 373 -5.45 -14.09 -14.42
CA ASN A 373 -4.26 -13.27 -14.52
C ASN A 373 -3.00 -14.14 -14.34
N THR A 374 -2.35 -14.48 -15.45
CA THR A 374 -1.15 -15.32 -15.46
C THR A 374 0.02 -14.70 -14.71
N ALA A 375 0.19 -13.37 -14.78
CA ALA A 375 1.27 -12.70 -14.06
C ALA A 375 1.08 -12.81 -12.53
N LEU A 376 -0.15 -12.58 -12.06
CA LEU A 376 -0.50 -12.75 -10.65
C LEU A 376 -0.36 -14.21 -10.18
N PHE A 377 -0.79 -15.18 -11.00
CA PHE A 377 -0.60 -16.59 -10.72
C PHE A 377 0.89 -16.95 -10.60
N ASN A 378 1.72 -16.51 -11.54
CA ASN A 378 3.16 -16.76 -11.51
C ASN A 378 3.81 -16.14 -10.27
N GLN A 379 3.37 -14.95 -9.84
CA GLN A 379 3.82 -14.32 -8.59
C GLN A 379 3.49 -15.20 -7.37
N PHE A 380 2.30 -15.80 -7.31
CA PHE A 380 1.97 -16.74 -6.23
C PHE A 380 2.78 -18.03 -6.30
N CYS A 381 2.94 -18.62 -7.49
CA CYS A 381 3.76 -19.82 -7.70
C CYS A 381 5.22 -19.62 -7.27
N GLN A 382 5.79 -18.43 -7.54
CA GLN A 382 7.15 -18.11 -7.14
C GLN A 382 7.37 -18.34 -5.63
N PHE A 383 6.40 -17.95 -4.78
CA PHE A 383 6.50 -18.14 -3.33
C PHE A 383 5.99 -19.52 -2.87
N TYR A 384 4.88 -20.00 -3.41
CA TYR A 384 4.19 -21.17 -2.88
C TYR A 384 4.72 -22.50 -3.42
N LEU A 385 5.41 -22.46 -4.57
CA LEU A 385 5.99 -23.61 -5.23
C LEU A 385 7.50 -23.47 -5.34
N ASP A 386 8.01 -22.48 -6.08
CA ASP A 386 9.43 -22.43 -6.45
C ASP A 386 10.32 -22.19 -5.22
N ALA A 387 10.05 -21.12 -4.48
CA ALA A 387 10.80 -20.74 -3.29
C ALA A 387 10.68 -21.81 -2.18
N PHE A 388 9.49 -22.40 -2.02
CA PHE A 388 9.27 -23.50 -1.08
C PHE A 388 10.05 -24.76 -1.48
N SER A 389 10.00 -25.16 -2.76
CA SER A 389 10.74 -26.31 -3.29
C SER A 389 12.25 -26.12 -3.12
N ASN A 390 12.75 -24.92 -3.41
CA ASN A 390 14.16 -24.57 -3.21
C ASN A 390 14.55 -24.69 -1.74
N LEU A 391 13.73 -24.19 -0.80
CA LEU A 391 13.95 -24.37 0.63
C LEU A 391 13.99 -25.87 1.01
N MET A 392 13.04 -26.66 0.51
CA MET A 392 12.97 -28.10 0.81
C MET A 392 14.18 -28.85 0.27
N SER A 393 14.72 -28.47 -0.90
CA SER A 393 15.91 -29.12 -1.48
C SER A 393 17.13 -29.09 -0.55
N LEU A 394 17.24 -28.07 0.31
CA LEU A 394 18.30 -27.93 1.31
C LEU A 394 18.23 -29.00 2.39
N TYR A 395 17.01 -29.25 2.85
CA TYR A 395 16.77 -30.10 4.01
C TYR A 395 16.54 -31.55 3.64
N VAL A 396 16.08 -31.85 2.42
CA VAL A 396 15.94 -33.22 1.91
C VAL A 396 17.26 -33.99 1.99
N GLY A 397 18.37 -33.39 1.53
CA GLY A 397 19.68 -34.02 1.59
C GLY A 397 20.17 -34.21 3.03
N TYR A 398 19.87 -33.26 3.91
CA TYR A 398 20.25 -33.31 5.31
C TYR A 398 19.46 -34.35 6.12
N ALA A 399 18.13 -34.39 5.98
CA ALA A 399 17.25 -35.32 6.67
C ALA A 399 17.60 -36.78 6.34
N ALA A 400 17.92 -37.06 5.06
CA ALA A 400 18.35 -38.39 4.62
C ALA A 400 19.68 -38.84 5.26
N GLN A 401 20.64 -37.91 5.44
CA GLN A 401 21.96 -38.22 6.00
C GLN A 401 21.97 -38.30 7.54
N SER A 402 21.13 -37.51 8.19
CA SER A 402 21.10 -37.37 9.66
C SER A 402 20.13 -38.34 10.35
N GLY A 403 19.26 -39.02 9.60
CA GLY A 403 18.16 -39.83 10.16
C GLY A 403 17.13 -38.98 10.92
N MET A 404 17.19 -37.66 10.78
CA MET A 404 16.34 -36.71 11.49
C MET A 404 14.98 -36.59 10.80
N SER A 405 13.90 -36.62 11.57
CA SER A 405 12.57 -36.27 11.07
C SER A 405 12.38 -34.75 11.11
N LEU A 406 11.98 -34.18 9.98
CA LEU A 406 11.68 -32.76 9.83
C LEU A 406 10.17 -32.58 9.65
N THR A 407 9.56 -31.75 10.49
CA THR A 407 8.15 -31.38 10.38
C THR A 407 8.01 -30.03 9.68
N ILE A 408 7.10 -29.92 8.73
CA ILE A 408 6.86 -28.71 7.95
C ILE A 408 5.41 -28.29 8.08
N PHE A 409 5.18 -27.07 8.57
CA PHE A 409 3.90 -26.40 8.54
C PHE A 409 3.80 -25.56 7.26
N TYR A 410 2.87 -25.94 6.38
CA TYR A 410 2.58 -25.22 5.14
C TYR A 410 1.15 -24.66 5.21
N PRO A 411 0.97 -23.35 5.44
CA PRO A 411 -0.36 -22.75 5.50
C PRO A 411 -1.01 -22.79 4.11
N SER A 412 -2.12 -23.52 4.00
CA SER A 412 -3.04 -23.45 2.87
C SER A 412 -4.18 -22.46 3.16
N THR A 413 -5.25 -22.48 2.37
CA THR A 413 -6.36 -21.53 2.45
C THR A 413 -7.70 -22.22 2.32
N ILE A 414 -8.71 -21.75 3.06
CA ILE A 414 -10.11 -22.17 2.88
C ILE A 414 -10.65 -21.86 1.48
N PHE A 415 -10.04 -20.91 0.74
CA PHE A 415 -10.52 -20.52 -0.60
C PHE A 415 -10.41 -21.63 -1.66
N ILE A 416 -9.73 -22.73 -1.34
CA ILE A 416 -9.74 -23.94 -2.19
C ILE A 416 -11.11 -24.60 -2.16
N ASP A 417 -11.76 -24.64 -1.00
CA ASP A 417 -13.09 -25.25 -0.81
C ASP A 417 -14.23 -24.23 -0.91
N GLU A 418 -13.96 -22.99 -0.49
CA GLU A 418 -14.92 -21.89 -0.42
C GLU A 418 -14.52 -20.79 -1.43
N PRO A 419 -15.06 -20.81 -2.67
CA PRO A 419 -14.66 -19.86 -3.70
C PRO A 419 -14.85 -18.41 -3.28
N GLU A 420 -13.77 -17.62 -3.41
CA GLU A 420 -13.76 -16.20 -3.09
C GLU A 420 -13.48 -15.36 -4.34
N LYS A 421 -14.28 -14.29 -4.53
CA LYS A 421 -14.22 -13.50 -5.76
C LYS A 421 -12.87 -12.80 -5.90
N GLY A 422 -12.19 -13.08 -7.01
CA GLY A 422 -10.89 -12.50 -7.35
C GLY A 422 -9.70 -13.21 -6.69
N PHE A 423 -9.86 -14.35 -6.03
CA PHE A 423 -8.74 -15.08 -5.43
C PHE A 423 -8.46 -16.43 -6.10
N THR A 424 -8.90 -16.60 -7.36
CA THR A 424 -8.74 -17.84 -8.11
C THR A 424 -7.27 -18.25 -8.24
N GLU A 425 -6.39 -17.35 -8.68
CA GLU A 425 -4.96 -17.60 -8.85
C GLU A 425 -4.30 -17.99 -7.53
N TYR A 426 -4.68 -17.32 -6.44
CA TYR A 426 -4.20 -17.60 -5.10
C TYR A 426 -4.61 -18.99 -4.63
N ALA A 427 -5.89 -19.34 -4.77
CA ALA A 427 -6.43 -20.65 -4.39
C ALA A 427 -5.79 -21.78 -5.22
N VAL A 428 -5.65 -21.60 -6.54
CA VAL A 428 -5.00 -22.59 -7.42
C VAL A 428 -3.53 -22.78 -7.04
N ALA A 429 -2.77 -21.70 -6.81
CA ALA A 429 -1.37 -21.81 -6.41
C ALA A 429 -1.21 -22.49 -5.04
N LYS A 430 -2.08 -22.21 -4.07
CA LYS A 430 -2.10 -22.90 -2.77
C LYS A 430 -2.46 -24.38 -2.90
N GLY A 431 -3.45 -24.71 -3.74
CA GLY A 431 -3.81 -26.09 -4.05
C GLY A 431 -2.65 -26.88 -4.67
N ALA A 432 -1.93 -26.27 -5.62
CA ALA A 432 -0.71 -26.86 -6.17
C ALA A 432 0.36 -27.09 -5.07
N GLY A 433 0.48 -26.17 -4.11
CA GLY A 433 1.32 -26.30 -2.93
C GLY A 433 0.97 -27.50 -2.04
N GLU A 434 -0.33 -27.76 -1.82
CA GLU A 434 -0.78 -28.96 -1.09
C GLU A 434 -0.34 -30.25 -1.80
N ILE A 435 -0.47 -30.28 -3.13
CA ILE A 435 -0.03 -31.42 -3.94
C ILE A 435 1.49 -31.59 -3.84
N LEU A 436 2.26 -30.51 -3.94
CA LEU A 436 3.72 -30.55 -3.79
C LEU A 436 4.13 -31.14 -2.43
N CYS A 437 3.52 -30.68 -1.33
CA CYS A 437 3.77 -31.22 0.01
C CYS A 437 3.52 -32.74 0.06
N ARG A 438 2.40 -33.21 -0.51
CA ARG A 438 2.07 -34.65 -0.56
C ARG A 438 3.10 -35.46 -1.37
N GLN A 439 3.54 -34.93 -2.51
CA GLN A 439 4.56 -35.59 -3.34
C GLN A 439 5.91 -35.67 -2.62
N LEU A 440 6.31 -34.60 -1.93
CA LEU A 440 7.54 -34.60 -1.13
C LEU A 440 7.47 -35.57 0.05
N ALA A 441 6.35 -35.63 0.77
CA ALA A 441 6.13 -36.59 1.86
C ALA A 441 6.24 -38.04 1.38
N ALA A 442 5.62 -38.37 0.24
CA ALA A 442 5.69 -39.71 -0.34
C ALA A 442 7.09 -40.08 -0.80
N LYS A 443 7.85 -39.11 -1.32
CA LYS A 443 9.21 -39.32 -1.83
C LYS A 443 10.26 -39.38 -0.72
N TYR A 444 10.06 -38.67 0.38
CA TYR A 444 11.04 -38.50 1.46
C TYR A 444 10.42 -38.80 2.84
N PRO A 445 10.54 -40.06 3.34
CA PRO A 445 9.89 -40.49 4.59
C PRO A 445 10.30 -39.72 5.85
N GLY A 446 11.46 -39.06 5.83
CA GLY A 446 11.91 -38.20 6.93
C GLY A 446 11.13 -36.87 7.04
N LEU A 447 10.37 -36.49 6.01
CA LEU A 447 9.62 -35.25 5.98
C LEU A 447 8.15 -35.49 6.35
N ARG A 448 7.66 -34.77 7.35
CA ARG A 448 6.25 -34.76 7.77
C ARG A 448 5.65 -33.40 7.46
N PHE A 449 4.52 -33.36 6.75
CA PHE A 449 3.88 -32.10 6.38
C PHE A 449 2.53 -31.95 7.10
N PHE A 450 2.32 -30.77 7.69
CA PHE A 450 1.05 -30.32 8.23
C PHE A 450 0.56 -29.15 7.36
N VAL A 451 -0.59 -29.33 6.70
CA VAL A 451 -1.05 -28.43 5.62
C VAL A 451 -2.47 -27.92 5.89
N PRO A 452 -2.68 -27.09 6.92
CA PRO A 452 -4.02 -26.66 7.30
C PRO A 452 -4.54 -25.59 6.33
N ARG A 453 -5.83 -25.64 6.03
CA ARG A 453 -6.53 -24.63 5.23
C ARG A 453 -7.00 -23.51 6.14
N LEU A 454 -6.21 -22.44 6.24
CA LEU A 454 -6.46 -21.37 7.20
C LEU A 454 -7.56 -20.42 6.71
N PRO A 455 -8.42 -19.92 7.62
CA PRO A 455 -9.40 -18.89 7.29
C PRO A 455 -8.73 -17.51 7.17
N ARG A 456 -9.50 -16.49 6.76
CA ARG A 456 -9.06 -15.10 6.88
C ARG A 456 -8.80 -14.76 8.35
N MET A 457 -7.60 -14.28 8.65
CA MET A 457 -7.20 -13.86 10.00
C MET A 457 -6.86 -12.38 10.06
N ALA A 458 -7.07 -11.76 11.21
CA ALA A 458 -6.81 -10.35 11.44
C ALA A 458 -5.31 -10.03 11.33
N THR A 459 -4.89 -9.60 10.15
CA THR A 459 -3.51 -9.23 9.81
C THR A 459 -3.52 -8.09 8.79
N ASP A 460 -2.38 -7.42 8.60
CA ASP A 460 -2.21 -6.37 7.60
C ASP A 460 -2.69 -6.80 6.18
N GLN A 461 -2.52 -8.08 5.82
CA GLN A 461 -2.94 -8.63 4.52
C GLN A 461 -4.46 -8.60 4.29
N ASN A 462 -5.26 -8.60 5.35
CA ASN A 462 -6.73 -8.58 5.29
C ASN A 462 -7.32 -7.22 5.73
N SER A 463 -6.47 -6.19 5.85
CA SER A 463 -6.90 -4.84 6.23
C SER A 463 -7.53 -4.10 5.04
N SER A 464 -8.71 -3.54 5.23
CA SER A 464 -9.46 -2.82 4.18
C SER A 464 -10.34 -1.72 4.77
N ILE A 465 -10.63 -0.70 3.95
CA ILE A 465 -11.51 0.44 4.33
C ILE A 465 -12.89 -0.06 4.77
N ILE A 466 -13.47 -0.99 4.02
CA ILE A 466 -14.69 -1.71 4.42
C ILE A 466 -14.24 -2.93 5.22
N PRO A 467 -14.59 -3.05 6.51
CA PRO A 467 -14.13 -4.16 7.32
C PRO A 467 -14.60 -5.52 6.80
N VAL A 468 -13.69 -6.48 6.77
CA VAL A 468 -13.97 -7.88 6.45
C VAL A 468 -13.94 -8.70 7.73
N LYS A 469 -14.88 -9.63 7.89
CA LYS A 469 -14.87 -10.56 9.02
C LYS A 469 -13.62 -11.44 8.99
N CYS A 470 -12.83 -11.37 10.06
CA CYS A 470 -11.60 -12.13 10.22
C CYS A 470 -11.61 -12.90 11.55
N ALA A 471 -10.99 -14.08 11.57
CA ALA A 471 -10.75 -14.83 12.78
C ALA A 471 -9.54 -14.27 13.56
N SER A 472 -9.46 -14.60 14.85
CA SER A 472 -8.28 -14.32 15.68
C SER A 472 -7.12 -15.21 15.24
N ALA A 473 -6.01 -14.61 14.83
CA ALA A 473 -4.80 -15.34 14.47
C ALA A 473 -4.29 -16.21 15.63
N LEU A 474 -4.35 -15.70 16.86
CA LEU A 474 -3.96 -16.44 18.06
C LEU A 474 -4.80 -17.70 18.26
N ASN A 475 -6.13 -17.58 18.19
CA ASN A 475 -7.01 -18.71 18.46
C ASN A 475 -6.89 -19.80 17.39
N VAL A 476 -6.83 -19.39 16.12
CA VAL A 476 -6.66 -20.31 14.98
C VAL A 476 -5.32 -21.01 15.10
N MET A 477 -4.22 -20.26 15.21
CA MET A 477 -2.89 -20.87 15.23
C MET A 477 -2.67 -21.75 16.45
N ARG A 478 -3.17 -21.39 17.63
CA ARG A 478 -3.08 -22.26 18.81
C ARG A 478 -3.72 -23.63 18.56
N MET A 479 -4.93 -23.65 17.99
CA MET A 479 -5.64 -24.88 17.65
C MET A 479 -4.89 -25.72 16.60
N GLU A 480 -4.30 -25.06 15.59
CA GLU A 480 -3.53 -25.77 14.56
C GLU A 480 -2.23 -26.36 15.12
N LEU A 481 -1.51 -25.61 15.96
CA LEU A 481 -0.23 -26.05 16.54
C LEU A 481 -0.39 -27.18 17.57
N ASP A 482 -1.55 -27.31 18.22
CA ASP A 482 -1.85 -28.43 19.11
C ASP A 482 -1.76 -29.80 18.41
N ASN A 483 -1.90 -29.83 17.08
CA ASN A 483 -1.82 -31.04 16.26
C ASN A 483 -0.39 -31.40 15.83
N ILE A 484 0.63 -30.61 16.22
CA ILE A 484 2.00 -30.67 15.69
C ILE A 484 3.02 -30.90 16.80
N LYS A 485 2.62 -31.64 17.83
CA LYS A 485 3.47 -31.95 18.99
C LYS A 485 4.63 -32.88 18.62
#